data_AF-A0AAD4JNS5-F1
#
_entry.id   AF-A0AAD4JNS5-F1
#
_cell.length_a   1.000
_cell.length_b   1.000
_cell.length_c   1.000
_cell.angle_alpha   90.00
_cell.angle_beta   90.00
_cell.angle_gamma   90.00
#
_symmetry.space_group_name_H-M   'P 1'
#
loop_
_entity.id
_entity.type
_entity.pdbx_description
1 polymer ?
#
loop_
_entity_poly.entity_id
_entity_poly.type
_entity_poly.pdbx_seq_one_letter_code
_entity_poly.pdbx_strand_id
1 'polypeptide(L)'
;MVQLMARAKLRDNLGEDCPVFENLFEFCQTHAGGTFDTARRLNNRLCDIAINWAGGLHHAKKCEASGFCYINDLVLGILELLKCHPCVLYIDIDVHHGDGVEEAFYFTDRLLNK
;
A
#
# COMPACT_ATOMS: atom_id res chain seq x y z
N MET A 1 -26.58 10.63 9.57
CA MET A 1 -25.76 9.40 9.51
C MET A 1 -25.75 8.79 8.11
N VAL A 2 -26.91 8.48 7.51
CA VAL A 2 -27.03 7.90 6.14
C VAL A 2 -26.31 8.73 5.05
N GLN A 3 -26.39 10.05 5.13
CA GLN A 3 -25.83 10.96 4.13
C GLN A 3 -24.29 11.12 4.21
N LEU A 4 -23.69 10.81 5.36
CA LEU A 4 -22.24 10.80 5.53
C LEU A 4 -21.62 9.55 4.89
N MET A 5 -22.27 8.39 5.04
CA MET A 5 -21.84 7.13 4.43
C MET A 5 -22.01 7.12 2.92
N ALA A 6 -23.06 7.77 2.39
CA ALA A 6 -23.22 7.93 0.94
C ALA A 6 -22.11 8.78 0.29
N ARG A 7 -21.53 9.74 1.03
CA ARG A 7 -20.41 10.58 0.55
C ARG A 7 -19.07 9.83 0.54
N ALA A 8 -18.80 9.00 1.55
CA ALA A 8 -17.62 8.15 1.59
C ALA A 8 -17.64 7.10 0.46
N LYS A 9 -18.82 6.56 0.15
CA LYS A 9 -19.04 5.58 -0.94
C LYS A 9 -18.60 6.07 -2.32
N LEU A 10 -18.93 7.33 -2.66
CA LEU A 10 -18.71 7.88 -4.00
C LEU A 10 -17.34 8.53 -4.18
N ARG A 11 -16.71 8.99 -3.09
CA ARG A 11 -15.45 9.74 -3.14
C ARG A 11 -14.24 8.85 -2.90
N ASP A 12 -14.36 7.88 -1.99
CA ASP A 12 -13.23 7.10 -1.49
C ASP A 12 -13.33 5.62 -1.93
N ASN A 13 -14.29 5.30 -2.82
CA ASN A 13 -14.62 3.97 -3.34
C ASN A 13 -14.85 2.88 -2.27
N LEU A 14 -15.33 3.28 -1.09
CA LEU A 14 -15.67 2.38 0.00
C LEU A 14 -17.07 1.79 -0.23
N GLY A 15 -17.16 0.62 -0.87
CA GLY A 15 -18.41 0.09 -1.41
C GLY A 15 -18.45 -1.44 -1.53
N GLU A 16 -18.87 -1.93 -2.69
CA GLU A 16 -18.99 -3.38 -2.94
C GLU A 16 -17.62 -4.07 -2.92
N ASP A 17 -16.67 -3.51 -3.67
CA ASP A 17 -15.32 -4.06 -3.82
C ASP A 17 -14.42 -3.80 -2.60
N CYS A 18 -14.66 -2.68 -1.90
CA CYS A 18 -13.96 -2.31 -0.67
C CYS A 18 -14.97 -2.07 0.47
N PRO A 19 -15.54 -3.14 1.07
CA PRO A 19 -16.57 -3.01 2.07
C PRO A 19 -16.09 -2.33 3.34
N VAL A 20 -16.99 -1.61 4.01
CA VAL A 20 -16.72 -1.09 5.36
C VAL A 20 -17.06 -2.18 6.38
N PHE A 21 -16.10 -2.50 7.23
CA PHE A 21 -16.26 -3.47 8.31
C PHE A 21 -15.71 -2.94 9.64
N GLU A 22 -16.10 -3.58 10.75
CA GLU A 22 -15.60 -3.23 12.08
C GLU A 22 -14.08 -3.39 12.15
N ASN A 23 -13.38 -2.42 12.74
CA ASN A 23 -11.91 -2.40 12.82
C ASN A 23 -11.17 -2.27 11.48
N LEU A 24 -11.83 -1.79 10.41
CA LEU A 24 -11.18 -1.50 9.13
C LEU A 24 -9.91 -0.64 9.28
N PHE A 25 -9.93 0.37 10.15
CA PHE A 25 -8.76 1.22 10.35
C PHE A 25 -7.60 0.48 11.04
N GLU A 26 -7.89 -0.38 12.02
CA GLU A 26 -6.89 -1.21 12.69
C GLU A 26 -6.28 -2.25 11.74
N PHE A 27 -7.12 -2.80 10.85
CA PHE A 27 -6.66 -3.62 9.73
C PHE A 27 -5.63 -2.84 8.88
N CYS A 28 -5.97 -1.64 8.41
CA CYS A 28 -5.05 -0.80 7.66
C CYS A 28 -3.75 -0.49 8.43
N GLN A 29 -3.85 -0.16 9.72
CA GLN A 29 -2.70 0.13 10.57
C GLN A 29 -1.75 -1.05 10.71
N THR A 30 -2.29 -2.26 10.89
CA THR A 30 -1.48 -3.48 11.03
C THR A 30 -0.72 -3.80 9.74
N HIS A 31 -1.39 -3.68 8.60
CA HIS A 31 -0.81 -4.00 7.28
C HIS A 31 0.28 -2.99 6.90
N ALA A 32 -0.04 -1.69 7.00
CA ALA A 32 0.92 -0.61 6.73
C ALA A 32 2.08 -0.59 7.72
N GLY A 33 1.80 -0.78 9.01
CA GLY A 33 2.80 -0.79 10.07
C GLY A 33 3.80 -1.93 9.91
N GLY A 34 3.32 -3.12 9.53
CA GLY A 34 4.18 -4.27 9.24
C GLY A 34 5.18 -3.96 8.11
N THR A 35 4.69 -3.51 6.96
CA THR A 35 5.53 -3.21 5.79
C THR A 35 6.48 -2.03 6.04
N PHE A 36 6.03 -1.02 6.77
CA PHE A 36 6.90 0.09 7.19
C PHE A 36 8.02 -0.38 8.13
N ASP A 37 7.72 -1.23 9.13
CA ASP A 37 8.75 -1.73 10.04
C ASP A 37 9.76 -2.64 9.32
N THR A 38 9.32 -3.47 8.36
CA THR A 38 10.25 -4.27 7.54
C THR A 38 11.19 -3.39 6.72
N ALA A 39 10.67 -2.37 6.05
CA ALA A 39 11.50 -1.41 5.30
C ALA A 39 12.50 -0.68 6.21
N ARG A 40 12.03 -0.24 7.39
CA ARG A 40 12.88 0.40 8.40
C ARG A 40 13.99 -0.52 8.91
N ARG A 41 13.73 -1.81 9.10
CA ARG A 41 14.76 -2.79 9.52
C ARG A 41 15.82 -3.01 8.44
N LEU A 42 15.41 -3.07 7.17
CA LEU A 42 16.32 -3.14 6.02
C LEU A 42 17.22 -1.91 5.95
N ASN A 43 16.64 -0.70 6.02
CA ASN A 43 17.40 0.56 6.04
C ASN A 43 18.44 0.62 7.17
N ASN A 44 18.08 0.09 8.34
CA ASN A 44 18.96 0.05 9.52
C ASN A 44 19.93 -1.15 9.53
N ARG A 45 19.97 -1.96 8.45
CA ARG A 45 20.84 -3.14 8.31
C ARG A 45 20.67 -4.15 9.46
N LEU A 46 19.46 -4.27 9.99
CA LEU A 46 19.13 -5.22 11.05
C LEU A 46 18.84 -6.63 10.51
N CYS A 47 18.61 -6.74 9.20
CA CYS A 47 18.35 -7.97 8.48
C CYS A 47 18.64 -7.78 6.99
N ASP A 48 18.94 -8.87 6.29
CA ASP A 48 19.05 -8.89 4.83
C ASP A 48 17.68 -9.10 4.15
N ILE A 49 16.77 -9.82 4.85
CA ILE A 49 15.42 -10.15 4.38
C ILE A 49 14.44 -9.88 5.52
N ALA A 50 13.34 -9.21 5.21
CA ALA A 50 12.23 -8.97 6.13
C ALA A 50 10.92 -9.33 5.42
N ILE A 51 10.01 -9.99 6.14
CA ILE A 51 8.79 -10.58 5.57
C ILE A 51 7.57 -10.04 6.33
N ASN A 52 6.59 -9.55 5.58
CA ASN A 52 5.26 -9.21 6.08
C ASN A 52 4.20 -9.86 5.19
N TRP A 53 3.69 -11.03 5.60
CA TRP A 53 2.65 -11.75 4.84
C TRP A 53 1.27 -11.09 4.88
N ALA A 54 1.03 -10.18 5.82
CA ALA A 54 -0.22 -9.44 5.86
C ALA A 54 -0.24 -8.32 4.81
N GLY A 55 0.91 -7.75 4.44
CA GLY A 55 1.01 -6.66 3.48
C GLY A 55 0.82 -7.10 2.03
N GLY A 56 1.18 -6.21 1.10
CA GLY A 56 1.07 -6.46 -0.34
C GLY A 56 -0.23 -5.95 -0.97
N LEU A 57 -0.93 -5.01 -0.33
CA LEU A 57 -2.18 -4.45 -0.82
C LEU A 57 -1.92 -3.40 -1.92
N HIS A 58 -1.75 -3.90 -3.14
CA HIS A 58 -1.17 -3.15 -4.26
C HIS A 58 -2.11 -2.23 -5.05
N HIS A 59 -3.44 -2.35 -4.87
CA HIS A 59 -4.42 -1.61 -5.68
C HIS A 59 -4.81 -0.24 -5.10
N ALA A 60 -4.56 0.00 -3.81
CA ALA A 60 -4.96 1.24 -3.16
C ALA A 60 -4.28 2.44 -3.82
N LYS A 61 -5.06 3.48 -4.11
CA LYS A 61 -4.60 4.72 -4.74
C LYS A 61 -4.40 5.80 -3.69
N LYS A 62 -3.92 6.98 -4.14
CA LYS A 62 -3.70 8.12 -3.23
C LYS A 62 -4.98 8.61 -2.55
N CYS A 63 -6.12 8.53 -3.23
CA CYS A 63 -7.38 9.12 -2.78
C CYS A 63 -8.59 8.16 -2.87
N GLU A 64 -8.38 6.87 -3.14
CA GLU A 64 -9.46 5.88 -3.25
C GLU A 64 -8.98 4.47 -2.88
N ALA A 65 -9.88 3.69 -2.30
CA ALA A 65 -9.69 2.24 -2.14
C ALA A 65 -9.98 1.51 -3.46
N SER A 66 -9.38 0.36 -3.68
CA SER A 66 -9.61 -0.45 -4.90
C SER A 66 -9.18 -1.89 -4.64
N GLY A 67 -9.91 -2.89 -5.16
CA GLY A 67 -9.52 -4.30 -5.14
C GLY A 67 -9.17 -4.81 -3.74
N PHE A 68 -10.05 -4.59 -2.77
CA PHE A 68 -9.84 -4.90 -1.34
C PHE A 68 -8.69 -4.13 -0.65
N CYS A 69 -8.01 -3.22 -1.35
CA CYS A 69 -6.90 -2.44 -0.83
C CYS A 69 -7.38 -1.05 -0.41
N TYR A 70 -7.27 -0.76 0.89
CA TYR A 70 -7.69 0.52 1.48
C TYR A 70 -6.50 1.46 1.76
N ILE A 71 -5.32 0.89 1.97
CA ILE A 71 -4.06 1.59 2.15
C ILE A 71 -2.99 0.85 1.35
N ASN A 72 -2.16 1.59 0.62
CA ASN A 72 -1.07 0.99 -0.14
C ASN A 72 0.17 0.90 0.75
N ASP A 73 0.31 -0.22 1.47
CA ASP A 73 1.42 -0.45 2.38
C ASP A 73 2.77 -0.55 1.65
N LEU A 74 2.75 -1.05 0.41
CA LEU A 74 3.93 -1.16 -0.44
C LEU A 74 4.50 0.21 -0.80
N VAL A 75 3.64 1.18 -1.17
CA VAL A 75 4.07 2.56 -1.42
C VAL A 75 4.76 3.16 -0.19
N LEU A 76 4.20 2.94 1.01
CA LEU A 76 4.80 3.42 2.26
C LEU A 76 6.16 2.76 2.54
N GLY A 77 6.26 1.44 2.30
CA GLY A 77 7.52 0.70 2.43
C GLY A 77 8.59 1.19 1.44
N ILE A 78 8.23 1.40 0.17
CA ILE A 78 9.14 1.90 -0.87
C ILE A 78 9.62 3.32 -0.52
N LEU A 79 8.71 4.21 -0.07
CA LEU A 79 9.09 5.55 0.36
C LEU A 79 10.06 5.53 1.56
N GLU A 80 9.91 4.56 2.48
CA GLU A 80 10.85 4.34 3.57
C GLU A 80 12.21 3.88 3.02
N LEU A 81 12.26 2.87 2.15
CA LEU A 81 13.51 2.40 1.52
C LEU A 81 14.24 3.51 0.74
N LEU A 82 13.50 4.36 0.02
CA LEU A 82 14.04 5.47 -0.74
C LEU A 82 14.71 6.56 0.12
N LYS A 83 14.63 6.50 1.45
CA LYS A 83 15.43 7.37 2.33
C LYS A 83 16.91 6.98 2.36
N CYS A 84 17.22 5.69 2.15
CA CYS A 84 18.58 5.16 2.21
C CYS A 84 19.07 4.62 0.86
N HIS A 85 18.15 4.31 -0.05
CA HIS A 85 18.46 3.74 -1.36
C HIS A 85 18.12 4.72 -2.49
N PRO A 86 19.03 4.92 -3.47
CA PRO A 86 18.79 5.86 -4.58
C PRO A 86 17.66 5.36 -5.50
N CYS A 87 17.57 4.04 -5.68
CA CYS A 87 16.58 3.35 -6.49
C CYS A 87 16.12 2.07 -5.77
N VAL A 88 14.86 1.70 -5.97
CA VAL A 88 14.23 0.46 -5.49
C VAL A 88 13.67 -0.29 -6.71
N LEU A 89 13.73 -1.62 -6.69
CA LEU A 89 13.05 -2.50 -7.66
C LEU A 89 11.81 -3.07 -7.00
N TYR A 90 10.66 -2.89 -7.65
CA TYR A 90 9.39 -3.50 -7.26
C TYR A 90 9.05 -4.62 -8.25
N ILE A 91 8.77 -5.82 -7.72
CA ILE A 91 8.36 -7.00 -8.49
C ILE A 91 7.01 -7.43 -7.95
N ASP A 92 6.02 -7.46 -8.83
CA ASP A 92 4.68 -7.93 -8.52
C ASP A 92 4.42 -9.27 -9.20
N ILE A 93 3.99 -10.26 -8.43
CA ILE A 93 3.66 -11.60 -8.92
C ILE A 93 2.18 -11.93 -8.74
N ASP A 94 1.39 -10.98 -8.23
CA ASP A 94 -0.05 -11.14 -8.15
C ASP A 94 -0.63 -11.31 -9.57
N VAL A 95 -1.77 -11.98 -9.66
CA VAL A 95 -2.45 -12.20 -10.94
C VAL A 95 -3.06 -10.90 -11.48
N HIS A 96 -3.38 -9.96 -10.60
CA HIS A 96 -3.84 -8.63 -10.95
C HIS A 96 -2.65 -7.69 -11.13
N HIS A 97 -2.79 -6.72 -12.02
CA HIS A 97 -1.77 -5.70 -12.22
C HIS A 97 -1.66 -4.80 -10.98
N GLY A 98 -0.45 -4.61 -10.46
CA GLY A 98 -0.13 -3.74 -9.32
C GLY A 98 -0.24 -2.24 -9.62
N ASP A 99 -1.41 -1.83 -10.08
CA ASP A 99 -1.72 -0.51 -10.62
C ASP A 99 -1.57 0.62 -9.60
N GLY A 100 -1.81 0.39 -8.31
CA GLY A 100 -1.67 1.40 -7.27
C GLY A 100 -0.20 1.77 -7.01
N VAL A 101 0.69 0.77 -7.02
CA VAL A 101 2.13 1.00 -6.91
C VAL A 101 2.67 1.63 -8.18
N GLU A 102 2.24 1.16 -9.36
CA GLU A 102 2.64 1.75 -10.63
C GLU A 102 2.27 3.23 -10.71
N GLU A 103 1.01 3.57 -10.42
CA GLU A 103 0.52 4.95 -10.46
C GLU A 103 1.27 5.86 -9.47
N ALA A 104 1.53 5.38 -8.26
CA ALA A 104 2.20 6.16 -7.22
C ALA A 104 3.62 6.61 -7.60
N PHE A 105 4.28 5.86 -8.49
CA PHE A 105 5.66 6.12 -8.91
C PHE A 105 5.81 6.34 -10.41
N TYR A 106 4.71 6.50 -11.14
CA TYR A 106 4.70 6.62 -12.61
C TYR A 106 5.60 7.74 -13.16
N PHE A 107 5.81 8.80 -12.39
CA PHE A 107 6.62 9.96 -12.78
C PHE A 107 8.00 10.02 -12.09
N THR A 108 8.53 8.89 -11.61
CA THR A 108 9.88 8.86 -11.02
C THR A 108 10.73 7.71 -11.56
N ASP A 109 12.00 8.00 -11.82
CA ASP A 109 13.00 6.99 -12.20
C ASP A 109 13.63 6.30 -10.97
N ARG A 110 13.18 6.64 -9.76
CA ARG A 110 13.69 6.07 -8.51
C ARG A 110 13.04 4.75 -8.12
N LEU A 111 11.99 4.34 -8.82
CA LEU A 111 11.40 3.02 -8.71
C LEU A 111 11.41 2.37 -10.08
N LEU A 112 12.02 1.20 -10.19
CA LEU A 112 11.87 0.35 -11.37
C LEU A 112 10.72 -0.63 -11.10
N ASN A 113 9.66 -0.54 -11.90
CA ASN A 113 8.54 -1.48 -11.88
C ASN A 113 8.73 -2.52 -13.00
N LYS A 114 8.49 -3.80 -12.69
CA LYS A 114 8.63 -4.94 -13.60
C LYS A 114 7.39 -5.80 -13.59
#